data_AF-A0A847DEF5-F1
#
_entry.id   AF-A0A847DEF5-F1
#
_cell.length_a   1.000
_cell.length_b   1.000
_cell.length_c   1.000
_cell.angle_alpha   90.00
_cell.angle_beta   90.00
_cell.angle_gamma   90.00
#
_symmetry.space_group_name_H-M   'P 1'
#
loop_
_entity.id
_entity.type
_entity.pdbx_description
1 polymer ?
#
loop_
_entity_poly.entity_id
_entity_poly.type
_entity_poly.pdbx_seq_one_letter_code
_entity_poly.pdbx_strand_id
1 'polypeptide(L)'
;MTDEKNNKNEELFLADLEAQRTGEENGSSIQPDEQAADDLKNISGLFKAARPDPDDISESVDNAVLGYIREKSREIRRDRKVVHLFPRYKWAAAAVMGVLVCVVSINLLYEKDKTAEKILSKNITTVPAVLSVKKDGKEYFAVNNNQSARIKPAIGELKQDKPVLKMVSAETHVKKSIKEKLDSMPAPSAKDIDGNGRIDIIDAYLLNQKISNGTVTSKELDMNRDGLINNEDIEDIAYTAVSLKRSEV
;
A
#
# COMPACT_ATOMS: atom_id res chain seq x y z
N MET A 1 19.42 -67.25 -10.11
CA MET A 1 18.24 -67.32 -9.23
C MET A 1 18.07 -66.10 -8.32
N THR A 2 19.05 -65.19 -8.24
CA THR A 2 18.97 -63.92 -7.51
C THR A 2 18.36 -62.78 -8.32
N ASP A 3 18.44 -62.84 -9.65
CA ASP A 3 18.05 -61.71 -10.50
C ASP A 3 16.52 -61.57 -10.69
N GLU A 4 15.76 -62.64 -10.45
CA GLU A 4 14.30 -62.62 -10.60
C GLU A 4 13.59 -61.97 -9.40
N LYS A 5 14.26 -61.85 -8.25
CA LYS A 5 13.68 -61.21 -7.05
C LYS A 5 13.78 -59.68 -7.11
N ASN A 6 14.78 -59.13 -7.77
CA ASN A 6 14.95 -57.68 -7.86
C ASN A 6 13.91 -57.04 -8.79
N ASN A 7 13.53 -57.73 -9.88
CA ASN A 7 12.56 -57.21 -10.84
C ASN A 7 11.15 -57.05 -10.24
N LYS A 8 10.75 -57.96 -9.33
CA LYS A 8 9.45 -57.87 -8.63
C LYS A 8 9.35 -56.68 -7.68
N ASN A 9 10.46 -56.26 -7.08
CA ASN A 9 10.47 -55.12 -6.17
C ASN A 9 10.40 -53.80 -6.95
N GLU A 10 11.01 -53.74 -8.13
CA GLU A 10 10.95 -52.57 -9.02
C GLU A 10 9.55 -52.39 -9.60
N GLU A 11 8.88 -53.47 -10.04
CA GLU A 11 7.47 -53.41 -10.46
C GLU A 11 6.54 -52.97 -9.33
N LEU A 12 6.76 -53.47 -8.10
CA LEU A 12 5.95 -53.07 -6.94
C LEU A 12 6.12 -51.58 -6.62
N PHE A 13 7.35 -51.07 -6.74
CA PHE A 13 7.66 -49.66 -6.49
C PHE A 13 7.09 -48.74 -7.57
N LEU A 14 7.12 -49.17 -8.83
CA LEU A 14 6.52 -48.42 -9.95
C LEU A 14 4.99 -48.37 -9.85
N ALA A 15 4.35 -49.46 -9.42
CA ALA A 15 2.91 -49.49 -9.20
C ALA A 15 2.46 -48.54 -8.06
N ASP A 16 3.25 -48.45 -6.99
CA ASP A 16 2.96 -47.55 -5.86
C ASP A 16 3.10 -46.07 -6.26
N LEU A 17 4.10 -45.75 -7.08
CA LEU A 17 4.28 -44.40 -7.64
C LEU A 17 3.18 -44.01 -8.63
N GLU A 18 2.68 -44.94 -9.44
CA GLU A 18 1.53 -44.67 -10.32
C GLU A 18 0.24 -44.46 -9.53
N ALA A 19 0.02 -45.22 -8.44
CA ALA A 19 -1.13 -45.03 -7.56
C ALA A 19 -1.13 -43.65 -6.86
N GLN A 20 0.04 -43.19 -6.37
CA GLN A 20 0.18 -41.83 -5.81
C GLN A 20 -0.06 -40.75 -6.86
N ARG A 21 0.33 -40.99 -8.11
CA ARG A 21 0.14 -40.02 -9.21
C ARG A 21 -1.32 -39.92 -9.66
N THR A 22 -2.07 -41.02 -9.68
CA THR A 22 -3.48 -41.02 -10.11
C THR A 22 -4.43 -40.52 -9.03
N GLY A 23 -3.97 -40.41 -7.78
CA GLY A 23 -4.82 -39.98 -6.66
C GLY A 23 -5.89 -41.02 -6.29
N GLU A 24 -5.75 -42.25 -6.76
CA GLU A 24 -6.54 -43.40 -6.30
C GLU A 24 -5.94 -43.94 -4.99
N GLU A 25 -5.77 -43.08 -3.99
CA GLU A 25 -5.54 -43.57 -2.64
C GLU A 25 -6.85 -44.18 -2.16
N ASN A 26 -6.84 -45.52 -2.00
CA ASN A 26 -7.92 -46.28 -1.37
C ASN A 26 -8.39 -45.53 -0.13
N GLY A 27 -9.64 -45.05 -0.17
CA GLY A 27 -10.24 -44.11 0.77
C GLY A 27 -10.23 -44.57 2.22
N SER A 28 -9.08 -44.45 2.87
CA SER A 28 -9.01 -44.25 4.30
C SER A 28 -9.33 -42.77 4.53
N SER A 29 -10.62 -42.47 4.71
CA SER A 29 -11.09 -41.15 5.11
C SER A 29 -10.66 -40.86 6.56
N ILE A 30 -9.36 -40.83 6.81
CA ILE A 30 -8.83 -40.30 8.06
C ILE A 30 -9.01 -38.80 7.92
N GLN A 31 -9.87 -38.24 8.77
CA GLN A 31 -10.10 -36.81 8.78
C GLN A 31 -8.76 -36.14 9.10
N PRO A 32 -8.24 -35.26 8.21
CA PRO A 32 -6.92 -34.67 8.37
C PRO A 32 -6.78 -33.90 9.69
N ASP A 33 -7.90 -33.47 10.26
CA ASP A 33 -7.98 -32.72 11.50
C ASP A 33 -7.62 -33.56 12.74
N GLU A 34 -7.89 -34.87 12.71
CA GLU A 34 -7.61 -35.78 13.84
C GLU A 34 -6.14 -36.20 13.86
N GLN A 35 -5.56 -36.45 12.69
CA GLN A 35 -4.15 -36.82 12.56
C GLN A 35 -3.21 -35.64 12.89
N ALA A 36 -3.58 -34.42 12.49
CA ALA A 36 -2.82 -33.21 12.87
C ALA A 36 -2.82 -32.98 14.39
N ALA A 37 -3.92 -33.29 15.08
CA ALA A 37 -4.00 -33.14 16.53
C ALA A 37 -3.08 -34.12 17.26
N ASP A 38 -3.02 -35.37 16.82
CA ASP A 38 -2.14 -36.38 17.39
C ASP A 38 -0.65 -36.11 17.10
N ASP A 39 -0.33 -35.65 15.90
CA ASP A 39 1.04 -35.25 15.54
C ASP A 39 1.50 -34.06 16.40
N LEU A 40 0.65 -33.04 16.59
CA LEU A 40 0.95 -31.92 17.47
C LEU A 40 1.15 -32.37 18.93
N LYS A 41 0.37 -33.35 19.39
CA LYS A 41 0.49 -33.91 20.74
C LYS A 41 1.82 -34.64 20.91
N ASN A 42 2.22 -35.44 19.93
CA ASN A 42 3.51 -36.14 19.92
C ASN A 42 4.70 -35.17 19.89
N ILE A 43 4.63 -34.13 19.04
CA ILE A 43 5.65 -33.08 18.98
C ILE A 43 5.75 -32.33 20.32
N SER A 44 4.61 -31.99 20.93
CA SER A 44 4.60 -31.32 22.24
C SER A 44 5.24 -32.16 23.35
N GLY A 45 5.06 -33.49 23.29
CA GLY A 45 5.69 -34.45 24.19
C GLY A 45 7.21 -34.49 24.02
N LEU A 46 7.70 -34.49 22.78
CA LEU A 46 9.13 -34.43 22.47
C LEU A 46 9.78 -33.14 23.00
N PHE A 47 9.13 -31.98 22.83
CA PHE A 47 9.66 -30.72 23.37
C PHE A 47 9.62 -30.67 24.90
N LYS A 48 8.65 -31.32 25.56
CA LYS A 48 8.64 -31.42 27.02
C LYS A 48 9.74 -32.34 27.53
N ALA A 49 9.99 -33.46 26.85
CA ALA A 49 11.05 -34.40 27.23
C ALA A 49 12.47 -33.84 26.95
N ALA A 50 12.60 -32.97 25.94
CA ALA A 50 13.86 -32.35 25.56
C ALA A 50 14.15 -31.01 26.29
N ARG A 51 13.22 -30.51 27.12
CA ARG A 51 13.54 -29.37 27.97
C ARG A 51 14.45 -29.86 29.09
N PRO A 52 15.69 -29.37 29.19
CA PRO A 52 16.50 -29.63 30.37
C PRO A 52 15.74 -29.10 31.59
N ASP A 53 15.79 -29.84 32.70
CA ASP A 53 15.25 -29.32 33.95
C ASP A 53 15.95 -27.99 34.25
N PRO A 54 15.21 -26.96 34.70
CA PRO A 54 15.78 -25.63 34.93
C PRO A 54 16.94 -25.65 35.93
N ASP A 55 16.99 -26.68 36.79
CA ASP A 55 18.04 -26.89 37.78
C ASP A 55 19.33 -27.51 37.17
N ASP A 56 19.28 -28.07 35.96
CA ASP A 56 20.43 -28.67 35.26
C ASP A 56 21.23 -27.64 34.42
N ILE A 57 20.77 -26.40 34.35
CA ILE A 57 21.49 -25.33 33.66
C ILE A 57 22.60 -24.84 34.58
N SER A 58 23.86 -25.07 34.20
CA SER A 58 25.01 -24.54 34.94
C SER A 58 24.89 -23.02 35.08
N GLU A 59 25.08 -22.50 36.31
CA GLU A 59 25.13 -21.05 36.59
C GLU A 59 26.07 -20.29 35.63
N SER A 60 27.09 -20.94 35.08
CA SER A 60 27.99 -20.36 34.08
C SER A 60 27.29 -19.99 32.76
N VAL A 61 26.36 -20.82 32.30
CA VAL A 61 25.58 -20.61 31.08
C VAL A 61 24.57 -19.49 31.30
N ASP A 62 23.89 -19.50 32.44
CA ASP A 62 22.94 -18.44 32.82
C ASP A 62 23.63 -17.08 32.91
N ASN A 63 24.81 -17.01 33.55
CA ASN A 63 25.58 -15.78 33.63
C ASN A 63 26.08 -15.32 32.24
N ALA A 64 26.45 -16.24 31.34
CA ALA A 64 26.85 -15.91 29.98
C ALA A 64 25.67 -15.34 29.16
N VAL A 65 24.49 -15.97 29.24
CA VAL A 65 23.28 -15.51 28.56
C VAL A 65 22.83 -14.16 29.11
N LEU A 66 22.78 -13.99 30.43
CA LEU A 66 22.45 -12.71 31.05
C LEU A 66 23.47 -11.62 30.71
N GLY A 67 24.76 -11.97 30.64
CA GLY A 67 25.83 -11.09 30.18
C GLY A 67 25.57 -10.57 28.77
N TYR A 68 25.30 -11.49 27.85
CA TYR A 68 24.98 -11.18 26.45
C TYR A 68 23.72 -10.30 26.32
N ILE A 69 22.64 -10.62 27.03
CA ILE A 69 21.41 -9.81 27.05
C ILE A 69 21.69 -8.39 27.56
N ARG A 70 22.51 -8.26 28.62
CA ARG A 70 22.86 -6.97 29.22
C ARG A 70 23.74 -6.14 28.30
N GLU A 71 24.67 -6.77 27.58
CA GLU A 71 25.50 -6.13 26.57
C GLU A 71 24.67 -5.63 25.38
N LYS A 72 23.83 -6.50 24.79
CA LYS A 72 22.98 -6.12 23.65
C LYS A 72 21.98 -5.03 24.03
N SER A 73 21.43 -5.08 25.25
CA SER A 73 20.58 -4.01 25.77
C SER A 73 21.29 -2.67 25.92
N ARG A 74 22.61 -2.66 26.20
CA ARG A 74 23.39 -1.41 26.27
C ARG A 74 23.64 -0.84 24.88
N GLU A 75 23.89 -1.68 23.89
CA GLU A 75 24.06 -1.28 22.49
C GLU A 75 22.80 -0.55 21.97
N ILE A 76 21.64 -1.17 22.13
CA ILE A 76 20.34 -0.59 21.72
C ILE A 76 20.08 0.76 22.42
N ARG A 77 20.49 0.92 23.69
CA ARG A 77 20.35 2.19 24.42
C ARG A 77 21.30 3.28 23.92
N ARG A 78 22.47 2.93 23.38
CA ARG A 78 23.40 3.91 22.79
C ARG A 78 22.84 4.44 21.48
N ASP A 79 22.32 3.57 20.63
CA ASP A 79 21.74 3.97 19.34
C ASP A 79 20.52 4.87 19.54
N ARG A 80 19.68 4.56 20.53
CA ARG A 80 18.49 5.38 20.82
C ARG A 80 18.80 6.80 21.30
N LYS A 81 19.98 7.05 21.89
CA LYS A 81 20.34 8.41 22.36
C LYS A 81 20.75 9.35 21.23
N VAL A 82 21.16 8.83 20.07
CA VAL A 82 21.57 9.66 18.92
C VAL A 82 20.36 10.19 18.13
N VAL A 83 19.23 9.48 18.15
CA VAL A 83 18.06 9.80 17.32
C VAL A 83 17.25 11.01 17.84
N HIS A 84 17.45 11.47 19.07
CA HIS A 84 16.72 12.63 19.62
C HIS A 84 17.40 13.99 19.48
N LEU A 85 18.60 14.08 18.87
CA LEU A 85 19.26 15.36 18.63
C LEU A 85 18.86 16.05 17.32
N PHE A 86 18.14 15.37 16.42
CA PHE A 86 17.80 15.91 15.09
C PHE A 86 16.38 16.48 14.84
N PRO A 87 15.40 16.55 15.76
CA PRO A 87 14.07 17.06 15.40
C PRO A 87 14.00 18.59 15.24
N ARG A 88 15.08 19.34 15.53
CA ARG A 88 15.06 20.82 15.51
C ARG A 88 15.29 21.45 14.14
N TYR A 89 15.84 20.73 13.17
CA TYR A 89 16.08 21.29 11.83
C TYR A 89 14.79 21.42 10.99
N LYS A 90 13.77 20.59 11.24
CA LYS A 90 12.50 20.64 10.49
C LYS A 90 11.74 21.95 10.71
N TRP A 91 11.81 22.53 11.90
CA TRP A 91 11.17 23.81 12.22
C TRP A 91 11.94 25.02 11.66
N ALA A 92 13.27 24.93 11.57
CA ALA A 92 14.09 26.00 11.01
C ALA A 92 13.82 26.22 9.51
N ALA A 93 13.68 25.14 8.74
CA ALA A 93 13.35 25.24 7.31
C ALA A 93 11.96 25.87 7.08
N ALA A 94 10.97 25.50 7.90
CA ALA A 94 9.63 26.07 7.82
C ALA A 94 9.61 27.57 8.15
N ALA A 95 10.39 28.02 9.14
CA ALA A 95 10.49 29.43 9.50
C ALA A 95 11.11 30.27 8.36
N VAL A 96 12.17 29.77 7.71
CA VAL A 96 12.81 30.45 6.58
C VAL A 96 11.84 30.59 5.40
N MET A 97 11.11 29.52 5.07
CA MET A 97 10.09 29.56 4.01
C MET A 97 8.96 30.55 4.32
N GLY A 98 8.51 30.62 5.58
CA GLY A 98 7.50 31.59 6.00
C GLY A 98 7.92 33.04 5.80
N VAL A 99 9.17 33.38 6.14
CA VAL A 99 9.71 34.74 5.93
C VAL A 99 9.78 35.06 4.44
N LEU A 100 10.23 34.12 3.61
CA LEU A 100 10.37 34.33 2.17
C LEU A 100 9.01 34.57 1.48
N VAL A 101 7.97 33.81 1.86
CA VAL A 101 6.59 34.02 1.39
C VAL A 101 6.05 35.38 1.83
N CYS A 102 6.31 35.80 3.07
CA CYS A 102 5.91 37.13 3.55
C CYS A 102 6.56 38.26 2.74
N VAL A 103 7.88 38.18 2.48
CA VAL A 103 8.60 39.19 1.71
C VAL A 103 8.07 39.27 0.27
N VAL A 104 7.85 38.13 -0.38
CA VAL A 104 7.27 38.09 -1.74
C VAL A 104 5.86 38.67 -1.76
N SER A 105 5.04 38.35 -0.76
CA SER A 105 3.66 38.86 -0.66
C SER A 105 3.62 40.38 -0.48
N ILE A 106 4.51 40.94 0.36
CA ILE A 106 4.64 42.40 0.54
C ILE A 106 5.08 43.05 -0.77
N ASN A 107 6.03 42.46 -1.49
CA ASN A 107 6.52 43.03 -2.75
C ASN A 107 5.44 43.02 -3.84
N LEU A 108 4.64 41.95 -3.93
CA LEU A 108 3.50 41.86 -4.85
C LEU A 108 2.38 42.86 -4.51
N LEU A 109 2.15 43.13 -3.22
CA LEU A 109 1.21 44.17 -2.80
C LEU A 109 1.72 45.57 -3.21
N TYR A 110 3.02 45.82 -3.07
CA TYR A 110 3.63 47.09 -3.44
C TYR A 110 3.56 47.38 -4.95
N GLU A 111 3.62 46.34 -5.78
CA GLU A 111 3.56 46.48 -7.23
C GLU A 111 2.13 46.77 -7.74
N LYS A 112 1.10 46.26 -7.04
CA LYS A 112 -0.31 46.54 -7.39
C LYS A 112 -0.70 48.00 -7.24
N ASP A 113 -0.20 48.70 -6.22
CA ASP A 113 -0.54 50.12 -6.01
C ASP A 113 0.00 51.02 -7.14
N LYS A 114 1.19 50.71 -7.70
CA LYS A 114 1.72 51.44 -8.87
C LYS A 114 0.89 51.25 -10.14
N THR A 115 0.21 50.11 -10.28
CA THR A 115 -0.66 49.88 -11.45
C THR A 115 -2.04 50.55 -11.30
N ALA A 116 -2.54 50.70 -10.07
CA ALA A 116 -3.80 51.37 -9.80
C ALA A 116 -3.77 52.86 -10.19
N GLU A 117 -2.68 53.58 -9.90
CA GLU A 117 -2.50 54.98 -10.33
C GLU A 117 -2.47 55.14 -11.85
N LYS A 118 -1.94 54.14 -12.57
CA LYS A 118 -1.84 54.18 -14.04
C LYS A 118 -3.17 53.89 -14.75
N ILE A 119 -4.11 53.23 -14.07
CA ILE A 119 -5.45 52.94 -14.61
C ILE A 119 -6.42 54.09 -14.29
N LEU A 120 -6.29 54.72 -13.11
CA LEU A 120 -7.10 55.89 -12.73
C LEU A 120 -6.83 57.12 -13.62
N SER A 121 -5.63 57.26 -14.19
CA SER A 121 -5.30 58.34 -15.13
C SER A 121 -5.80 58.11 -16.58
N LYS A 122 -6.23 56.90 -16.93
CA LYS A 122 -6.64 56.55 -18.32
C LYS A 122 -8.14 56.52 -18.58
N ASN A 123 -8.99 56.48 -17.56
CA ASN A 123 -10.43 56.25 -17.72
C ASN A 123 -11.34 57.48 -17.51
N ILE A 124 -10.81 58.71 -17.52
CA ILE A 124 -11.65 59.93 -17.41
C ILE A 124 -12.35 60.30 -18.74
N THR A 125 -12.14 59.57 -19.85
CA THR A 125 -12.66 60.00 -21.16
C THR A 125 -13.42 58.91 -21.90
N THR A 126 -14.57 58.48 -21.39
CA THR A 126 -15.71 58.06 -22.24
C THR A 126 -16.96 57.82 -21.39
N VAL A 127 -17.73 58.90 -21.17
CA VAL A 127 -19.12 58.77 -20.71
C VAL A 127 -19.94 58.28 -21.91
N PRO A 128 -20.69 57.16 -21.81
CA PRO A 128 -21.56 56.73 -22.89
C PRO A 128 -22.66 57.77 -23.10
N ALA A 129 -22.75 58.32 -24.31
CA ALA A 129 -23.80 59.25 -24.70
C ALA A 129 -25.16 58.54 -24.61
N VAL A 130 -25.93 58.86 -23.58
CA VAL A 130 -27.35 58.50 -23.50
C VAL A 130 -28.10 59.43 -24.45
N LEU A 131 -28.43 58.92 -25.64
CA LEU A 131 -29.29 59.60 -26.61
C LEU A 131 -30.72 59.59 -26.06
N SER A 132 -31.16 60.73 -25.52
CA SER A 132 -32.57 60.97 -25.24
C SER A 132 -33.26 61.47 -26.50
N VAL A 133 -34.37 60.84 -26.88
CA VAL A 133 -35.21 61.27 -28.00
C VAL A 133 -36.57 61.66 -27.43
N LYS A 134 -36.94 62.93 -27.57
CA LYS A 134 -38.29 63.42 -27.27
C LYS A 134 -39.17 63.30 -28.51
N LYS A 135 -40.26 62.56 -28.38
CA LYS A 135 -41.35 62.54 -29.36
C LYS A 135 -42.66 62.70 -28.61
N ASP A 136 -43.47 63.67 -29.03
CA ASP A 136 -44.80 63.93 -28.48
C ASP A 136 -44.86 64.18 -26.96
N GLY A 137 -43.89 64.94 -26.44
CA GLY A 137 -43.87 65.36 -25.03
C GLY A 137 -43.53 64.26 -24.02
N LYS A 138 -43.15 63.06 -24.47
CA LYS A 138 -42.69 61.95 -23.61
C LYS A 138 -41.25 61.57 -23.94
N GLU A 139 -40.43 61.41 -22.91
CA GLU A 139 -39.04 60.93 -23.02
C GLU A 139 -39.00 59.41 -22.99
N TYR A 140 -38.25 58.82 -23.90
CA TYR A 140 -38.01 57.37 -23.95
C TYR A 140 -36.51 57.08 -23.84
N PHE A 141 -36.15 56.16 -22.94
CA PHE A 141 -34.79 55.66 -22.76
C PHE A 141 -34.70 54.26 -23.36
N ALA A 142 -33.85 54.06 -24.38
CA ALA A 142 -33.61 52.75 -24.96
C ALA A 142 -32.42 52.08 -24.27
N VAL A 143 -32.67 50.99 -23.54
CA VAL A 143 -31.64 50.10 -22.96
C VAL A 143 -31.54 48.86 -23.85
N ASN A 144 -30.38 48.64 -24.46
CA ASN A 144 -30.12 47.48 -25.30
C ASN A 144 -29.74 46.26 -24.43
N ASN A 145 -30.72 45.39 -24.15
CA ASN A 145 -30.52 44.15 -23.39
C ASN A 145 -30.56 42.92 -24.32
N ASN A 146 -29.41 42.56 -24.89
CA ASN A 146 -29.22 41.32 -25.65
C ASN A 146 -28.81 40.17 -24.73
N GLN A 147 -29.74 39.59 -23.95
CA GLN A 147 -29.58 38.24 -23.37
C GLN A 147 -30.94 37.53 -23.23
N SER A 148 -31.16 36.45 -23.99
CA SER A 148 -32.27 35.51 -23.80
C SER A 148 -31.78 34.10 -24.11
N ALA A 149 -31.61 33.27 -23.08
CA ALA A 149 -31.28 31.86 -23.20
C ALA A 149 -32.42 31.01 -22.61
N ARG A 150 -33.05 30.23 -23.49
CA ARG A 150 -34.11 29.23 -23.24
C ARG A 150 -33.54 28.03 -22.49
N ILE A 151 -34.20 27.59 -21.41
CA ILE A 151 -34.01 26.28 -20.79
C ILE A 151 -35.31 25.48 -20.98
N LYS A 152 -35.21 24.29 -21.59
CA LYS A 152 -36.30 23.28 -21.66
C LYS A 152 -36.02 22.18 -20.64
N PRO A 153 -37.01 21.69 -19.87
CA PRO A 153 -36.87 20.45 -19.12
C PRO A 153 -37.36 19.25 -19.96
N ALA A 154 -36.58 18.17 -19.98
CA ALA A 154 -36.97 16.88 -20.53
C ALA A 154 -37.31 15.93 -19.37
N ILE A 155 -38.59 15.59 -19.23
CA ILE A 155 -39.09 14.54 -18.34
C ILE A 155 -39.43 13.36 -19.24
N GLY A 156 -38.61 12.30 -19.19
CA GLY A 156 -38.81 11.04 -19.89
C GLY A 156 -39.29 9.95 -18.93
N GLU A 157 -40.37 9.29 -19.32
CA GLU A 157 -41.07 8.24 -18.59
C GLU A 157 -40.20 7.00 -18.30
N LEU A 158 -40.21 6.56 -17.04
CA LEU A 158 -39.66 5.27 -16.60
C LEU A 158 -40.72 4.18 -16.80
N LYS A 159 -40.53 3.34 -17.82
CA LYS A 159 -41.24 2.05 -17.95
C LYS A 159 -40.60 1.04 -16.99
N GLN A 160 -41.42 0.49 -16.08
CA GLN A 160 -41.05 -0.63 -15.22
C GLN A 160 -41.22 -1.94 -15.97
N ASP A 161 -40.11 -2.57 -16.36
CA ASP A 161 -40.08 -3.92 -16.87
C ASP A 161 -39.95 -4.95 -15.74
N LYS A 162 -40.78 -5.99 -15.81
CA LYS A 162 -40.84 -7.12 -14.86
C LYS A 162 -39.59 -8.01 -14.99
N PRO A 163 -39.00 -8.49 -13.88
CA PRO A 163 -37.84 -9.38 -13.96
C PRO A 163 -38.29 -10.81 -14.28
N VAL A 164 -37.83 -11.32 -15.43
CA VAL A 164 -37.85 -12.75 -15.75
C VAL A 164 -36.61 -13.38 -15.11
N LEU A 165 -36.82 -14.21 -14.08
CA LEU A 165 -35.78 -15.02 -13.45
C LEU A 165 -35.24 -16.06 -14.45
N LYS A 166 -34.14 -15.71 -15.12
CA LYS A 166 -33.31 -16.68 -15.85
C LYS A 166 -32.33 -17.29 -14.85
N MET A 167 -32.43 -18.60 -14.63
CA MET A 167 -31.36 -19.40 -14.02
C MET A 167 -30.19 -19.43 -14.99
N VAL A 168 -29.27 -18.47 -14.83
CA VAL A 168 -28.00 -18.42 -15.56
C VAL A 168 -27.01 -19.32 -14.82
N SER A 169 -26.38 -20.22 -15.58
CA SER A 169 -25.36 -21.17 -15.14
C SER A 169 -24.31 -20.53 -14.23
N ALA A 170 -24.11 -21.12 -13.04
CA ALA A 170 -23.22 -20.62 -11.99
C ALA A 170 -21.74 -20.53 -12.42
N GLU A 171 -21.32 -21.29 -13.44
CA GLU A 171 -19.93 -21.29 -13.92
C GLU A 171 -19.50 -19.98 -14.59
N THR A 172 -20.44 -19.28 -15.23
CA THR A 172 -20.15 -17.99 -15.87
C THR A 172 -19.90 -16.85 -14.87
N HIS A 173 -20.45 -16.95 -13.65
CA HIS A 173 -20.28 -15.91 -12.64
C HIS A 173 -18.91 -15.99 -11.95
N VAL A 174 -18.33 -17.18 -11.79
CA VAL A 174 -17.02 -17.36 -11.12
C VAL A 174 -15.88 -16.82 -11.98
N LYS A 175 -15.90 -17.05 -13.30
CA LYS A 175 -14.83 -16.53 -14.19
C LYS A 175 -14.87 -15.00 -14.28
N LYS A 176 -16.06 -14.40 -14.21
CA LYS A 176 -16.22 -12.95 -14.24
C LYS A 176 -15.72 -12.31 -12.94
N SER A 177 -16.00 -12.91 -11.79
CA SER A 177 -15.55 -12.38 -10.50
C SER A 177 -14.04 -12.47 -10.30
N ILE A 178 -13.40 -13.54 -10.78
CA ILE A 178 -11.92 -13.67 -10.72
C ILE A 178 -11.26 -12.62 -11.60
N LYS A 179 -11.78 -12.38 -12.82
CA LYS A 179 -11.24 -11.37 -13.73
C LYS A 179 -11.42 -9.94 -13.21
N GLU A 180 -12.61 -9.60 -12.70
CA GLU A 180 -12.84 -8.29 -12.07
C GLU A 180 -11.94 -8.08 -10.85
N LYS A 181 -11.68 -9.13 -10.06
CA LYS A 181 -10.78 -9.06 -8.90
C LYS A 181 -9.33 -8.87 -9.33
N LEU A 182 -8.89 -9.52 -10.41
CA LEU A 182 -7.54 -9.39 -10.95
C LEU A 182 -7.32 -8.01 -11.59
N ASP A 183 -8.31 -7.49 -12.32
CA ASP A 183 -8.27 -6.16 -12.93
C ASP A 183 -8.39 -5.03 -11.88
N SER A 184 -8.88 -5.33 -10.66
CA SER A 184 -8.93 -4.39 -9.53
C SER A 184 -7.68 -4.35 -8.66
N MET A 185 -6.72 -5.26 -8.87
CA MET A 185 -5.48 -5.25 -8.10
C MET A 185 -4.64 -4.05 -8.55
N PRO A 186 -4.16 -3.22 -7.61
CA PRO A 186 -3.26 -2.12 -7.95
C PRO A 186 -2.03 -2.68 -8.65
N ALA A 187 -1.49 -1.94 -9.61
CA ALA A 187 -0.28 -2.35 -10.31
C ALA A 187 0.84 -2.64 -9.28
N PRO A 188 1.63 -3.72 -9.48
CA PRO A 188 2.67 -4.11 -8.54
C PRO A 188 3.63 -2.94 -8.35
N SER A 189 3.80 -2.53 -7.10
CA SER A 189 4.76 -1.50 -6.71
C SER A 189 6.16 -2.13 -6.72
N ALA A 190 7.20 -1.37 -7.03
CA ALA A 190 8.58 -1.84 -6.82
C ALA A 190 8.86 -2.24 -5.35
N LYS A 191 8.05 -1.71 -4.40
CA LYS A 191 8.08 -2.04 -2.97
C LYS A 191 7.35 -3.33 -2.59
N ASP A 192 6.54 -3.87 -3.49
CA ASP A 192 5.80 -5.13 -3.30
C ASP A 192 6.69 -6.27 -3.79
N ILE A 193 7.30 -6.96 -2.83
CA ILE A 193 8.37 -7.94 -3.07
C ILE A 193 7.80 -9.34 -3.27
N ASP A 194 6.65 -9.65 -2.67
CA ASP A 194 5.95 -10.91 -2.86
C ASP A 194 4.97 -10.91 -4.03
N GLY A 195 4.66 -9.74 -4.60
CA GLY A 195 3.79 -9.56 -5.77
C GLY A 195 2.30 -9.67 -5.43
N ASN A 196 1.91 -9.48 -4.17
CA ASN A 196 0.52 -9.62 -3.72
C ASN A 196 -0.34 -8.36 -3.97
N GLY A 197 0.25 -7.29 -4.51
CA GLY A 197 -0.38 -6.00 -4.79
C GLY A 197 -0.46 -5.08 -3.57
N ARG A 198 0.23 -5.40 -2.47
CA ARG A 198 0.23 -4.63 -1.22
C ARG A 198 1.66 -4.45 -0.76
N ILE A 199 1.87 -3.42 0.06
CA ILE A 199 3.15 -3.19 0.73
C ILE A 199 2.90 -3.41 2.21
N ASP A 200 3.36 -4.53 2.74
CA ASP A 200 3.19 -4.89 4.14
C ASP A 200 4.51 -5.30 4.82
N ILE A 201 4.42 -5.82 6.05
CA ILE A 201 5.60 -6.18 6.83
C ILE A 201 6.31 -7.45 6.29
N ILE A 202 5.60 -8.28 5.52
CA ILE A 202 6.14 -9.48 4.90
C ILE A 202 7.13 -9.08 3.81
N ASP A 203 6.86 -8.02 3.05
CA ASP A 203 7.80 -7.49 2.04
C ASP A 203 9.13 -7.08 2.67
N ALA A 204 9.08 -6.36 3.79
CA ALA A 204 10.29 -5.96 4.53
C ALA A 204 11.08 -7.18 5.03
N TYR A 205 10.39 -8.21 5.50
CA TYR A 205 11.02 -9.47 5.92
C TYR A 205 11.67 -10.20 4.74
N LEU A 206 11.01 -10.27 3.58
CA LEU A 206 11.55 -10.90 2.38
C LEU A 206 12.78 -10.16 1.86
N LEU A 207 12.79 -8.82 1.90
CA LEU A 207 13.98 -8.04 1.56
C LEU A 207 15.15 -8.39 2.48
N ASN A 208 14.90 -8.42 3.80
CA ASN A 208 15.91 -8.79 4.78
C ASN A 208 16.49 -10.19 4.52
N GLN A 209 15.63 -11.17 4.18
CA GLN A 209 16.06 -12.51 3.86
C GLN A 209 16.93 -12.53 2.60
N LYS A 210 16.54 -11.80 1.54
CA LYS A 210 17.33 -11.73 0.31
C LYS A 210 18.70 -11.08 0.54
N ILE A 211 18.76 -10.02 1.35
CA ILE A 211 20.01 -9.33 1.74
C ILE A 211 20.90 -10.28 2.54
N SER A 212 20.34 -10.95 3.54
CA SER A 212 21.07 -11.90 4.40
C SER A 212 21.65 -13.07 3.61
N ASN A 213 20.94 -13.52 2.58
CA ASN A 213 21.39 -14.60 1.70
C ASN A 213 22.36 -14.12 0.60
N GLY A 214 22.66 -12.82 0.51
CA GLY A 214 23.51 -12.25 -0.54
C GLY A 214 22.93 -12.39 -1.96
N THR A 215 21.62 -12.64 -2.07
CA THR A 215 20.93 -12.89 -3.35
C THR A 215 20.44 -11.63 -4.04
N VAL A 216 20.52 -10.47 -3.37
CA VAL A 216 20.06 -9.20 -3.93
C VAL A 216 21.11 -8.63 -4.88
N THR A 217 20.74 -8.55 -6.15
CA THR A 217 21.53 -7.87 -7.20
C THR A 217 20.75 -6.81 -7.96
N SER A 218 19.42 -6.78 -7.84
CA SER A 218 18.60 -5.83 -8.58
C SER A 218 18.59 -4.46 -7.91
N LYS A 219 19.04 -3.44 -8.63
CA LYS A 219 18.99 -2.02 -8.25
C LYS A 219 17.56 -1.50 -8.09
N GLU A 220 16.56 -2.27 -8.50
CA GLU A 220 15.14 -1.95 -8.30
C GLU A 220 14.71 -2.11 -6.83
N LEU A 221 15.49 -2.82 -6.01
CA LEU A 221 15.25 -3.02 -4.58
C LEU A 221 15.87 -1.92 -3.69
N ASP A 222 16.56 -0.94 -4.29
CA ASP A 222 17.07 0.27 -3.63
C ASP A 222 15.93 1.30 -3.55
N MET A 223 15.31 1.37 -2.37
CA MET A 223 14.08 2.13 -2.12
C MET A 223 14.37 3.60 -1.85
N ASN A 224 15.48 3.88 -1.17
CA ASN A 224 15.90 5.24 -0.84
C ASN A 224 16.73 5.91 -1.97
N ARG A 225 17.12 5.13 -2.99
CA ARG A 225 17.94 5.52 -4.15
C ARG A 225 19.34 5.98 -3.79
N ASP A 226 19.92 5.43 -2.72
CA ASP A 226 21.28 5.74 -2.28
C ASP A 226 22.35 4.94 -3.05
N GLY A 227 21.94 3.97 -3.87
CA GLY A 227 22.80 3.10 -4.68
C GLY A 227 23.28 1.84 -3.95
N LEU A 228 22.85 1.63 -2.71
CA LEU A 228 23.11 0.47 -1.87
C LEU A 228 21.78 -0.22 -1.56
N ILE A 229 21.83 -1.51 -1.22
CA ILE A 229 20.65 -2.23 -0.75
C ILE A 229 20.96 -2.75 0.63
N ASN A 230 20.39 -2.09 1.64
CA ASN A 230 20.79 -2.24 3.03
C ASN A 230 19.57 -2.18 3.98
N ASN A 231 19.84 -2.08 5.28
CA ASN A 231 18.77 -2.06 6.30
C ASN A 231 17.87 -0.81 6.21
N GLU A 232 18.36 0.29 5.64
CA GLU A 232 17.60 1.53 5.46
C GLU A 232 16.45 1.33 4.45
N ASP A 233 16.66 0.50 3.42
CA ASP A 233 15.59 0.11 2.48
C ASP A 233 14.50 -0.71 3.16
N ILE A 234 14.89 -1.63 4.05
CA ILE A 234 13.96 -2.44 4.85
C ILE A 234 13.11 -1.54 5.73
N GLU A 235 13.74 -0.55 6.38
CA GLU A 235 13.03 0.43 7.22
C GLU A 235 12.05 1.28 6.41
N ASP A 236 12.38 1.66 5.17
CA ASP A 236 11.48 2.44 4.32
C ASP A 236 10.24 1.64 3.91
N ILE A 237 10.39 0.35 3.60
CA ILE A 237 9.25 -0.56 3.34
C ILE A 237 8.39 -0.70 4.60
N ALA A 238 9.01 -1.00 5.74
CA ALA A 238 8.30 -1.16 7.01
C ALA A 238 7.55 0.12 7.42
N TYR A 239 8.17 1.29 7.24
CA TYR A 239 7.53 2.58 7.49
C TYR A 239 6.33 2.80 6.57
N THR A 240 6.48 2.48 5.28
CA THR A 240 5.40 2.59 4.28
C THR A 240 4.22 1.69 4.67
N ALA A 241 4.48 0.43 5.02
CA ALA A 241 3.46 -0.54 5.46
C ALA A 241 2.66 -0.05 6.68
N VAL A 242 3.35 0.50 7.68
CA VAL A 242 2.71 1.04 8.90
C VAL A 242 1.89 2.30 8.60
N SER A 243 2.39 3.15 7.70
CA SER A 243 1.75 4.42 7.36
C SER A 243 0.45 4.21 6.56
N LEU A 244 0.45 3.28 5.61
CA LEU A 244 -0.73 2.93 4.82
C LEU A 244 -1.88 2.40 5.67
N LYS A 245 -1.56 1.58 6.68
CA LYS A 245 -2.56 1.06 7.62
C LYS A 245 -3.26 2.16 8.43
N ARG A 246 -2.62 3.32 8.61
CA ARG A 246 -3.18 4.43 9.38
C ARG A 246 -4.10 5.33 8.57
N SER A 247 -3.98 5.36 7.24
CA SER A 247 -4.84 6.15 6.36
C SER A 247 -6.17 5.48 6.00
N GLU A 248 -6.32 4.19 6.30
CA GLU A 248 -7.54 3.42 6.04
C GLU A 248 -8.51 3.34 7.23
N VAL A 249 -8.18 4.01 8.35
CA VAL A 249 -9.00 4.10 9.57
C VAL A 249 -9.61 5.50 9.69
#